data_AF-A0A7W5FT95-F1
#
_entry.id   AF-A0A7W5FT95-F1
#
_cell.length_a   1.000
_cell.length_b   1.000
_cell.length_c   1.000
_cell.angle_alpha   90.00
_cell.angle_beta   90.00
_cell.angle_gamma   90.00
#
_symmetry.space_group_name_H-M   'P 1'
#
loop_
_entity.id
_entity.type
_entity.pdbx_description
1 polymer ?
#
loop_
_entity_poly.entity_id
_entity_poly.type
_entity_poly.pdbx_seq_one_letter_code
_entity_poly.pdbx_strand_id
1 'polypeptide(L)'
;MDLTVHRRAAGSPLPEQRLGLLQLNLVELDPVAIVDGTRYDDNYLADDVYACGSMREMCPICEEGHLQLVLRQRSVRVAHLFCLHCTRCFGAFLPDGTPALAD
;
A
#
# COMPACT_ATOMS: atom_id res chain seq x y z
N MET A 1 8.13 54.41 -22.15
CA MET A 1 6.67 54.23 -21.96
C MET A 1 6.28 52.97 -22.71
N ASP A 2 5.98 51.79 -22.16
CA ASP A 2 6.04 51.18 -20.84
C ASP A 2 5.96 49.66 -21.14
N LEU A 3 6.97 48.87 -20.75
CA LEU A 3 6.93 47.40 -20.89
C LEU A 3 6.39 46.83 -19.58
N THR A 4 5.08 46.57 -19.53
CA THR A 4 4.45 45.88 -18.41
C THR A 4 4.89 44.41 -18.40
N VAL A 5 5.90 44.11 -17.58
CA VAL A 5 6.26 42.73 -17.22
C VAL A 5 5.17 42.19 -16.29
N HIS A 6 4.25 41.40 -16.82
CA HIS A 6 3.35 40.60 -16.00
C HIS A 6 4.17 39.48 -15.32
N ARG A 7 4.63 39.74 -14.10
CA ARG A 7 5.10 38.70 -13.17
C ARG A 7 3.96 37.73 -12.92
N ARG A 8 3.99 36.56 -13.57
CA ARG A 8 3.18 35.42 -13.14
C ARG A 8 3.71 34.99 -11.78
N ALA A 9 2.91 35.21 -10.74
CA ALA A 9 3.11 34.58 -9.45
C ALA A 9 3.19 33.06 -9.68
N ALA A 10 4.30 32.44 -9.29
CA ALA A 10 4.42 31.00 -9.25
C ALA A 10 3.38 30.51 -8.23
N GLY A 11 2.25 30.01 -8.75
CA GLY A 11 1.23 29.37 -7.93
C GLY A 11 1.86 28.21 -7.18
N SER A 12 1.64 28.16 -5.88
CA SER A 12 1.98 27.02 -5.03
C SER A 12 1.45 25.74 -5.70
N PRO A 13 2.25 24.67 -5.86
CA PRO A 13 1.79 23.46 -6.52
C PRO A 13 0.59 22.88 -5.78
N LEU A 14 -0.43 22.49 -6.54
CA LEU A 14 -1.65 21.86 -6.03
C LEU A 14 -1.28 20.55 -5.30
N PRO A 15 -2.02 20.14 -4.25
CA PRO A 15 -1.74 18.93 -3.47
C PRO A 15 -1.57 17.67 -4.32
N GLU A 16 -2.29 17.58 -5.44
CA GLU A 16 -2.25 16.46 -6.39
C GLU A 16 -0.87 16.22 -7.02
N GLN A 17 -0.03 17.25 -7.15
CA GLN A 17 1.29 17.12 -7.77
C GLN A 17 2.33 16.47 -6.84
N ARG A 18 2.09 16.41 -5.52
CA ARG A 18 2.98 15.71 -4.56
C ARG A 18 2.76 14.20 -4.49
N LEU A 19 1.66 13.70 -5.04
CA LEU A 19 1.35 12.25 -5.06
C LEU A 19 2.08 11.50 -6.17
N GLY A 20 2.67 12.23 -7.13
CA GLY A 20 3.55 11.65 -8.13
C GLY A 20 4.85 11.18 -7.49
N LEU A 21 5.09 9.87 -7.52
CA LEU A 21 6.34 9.19 -7.14
C LEU A 21 6.56 8.85 -5.65
N LEU A 22 5.52 8.75 -4.82
CA LEU A 22 5.70 8.10 -3.51
C LEU A 22 5.97 6.61 -3.73
N GLN A 23 7.24 6.24 -3.94
CA GLN A 23 7.66 4.86 -4.08
C GLN A 23 7.51 4.16 -2.74
N LEU A 24 6.74 3.07 -2.71
CA LEU A 24 6.58 2.23 -1.53
C LEU A 24 7.63 1.14 -1.55
N ASN A 25 8.29 0.95 -0.42
CA ASN A 25 9.10 -0.22 -0.13
C ASN A 25 8.17 -1.31 0.42
N LEU A 26 8.12 -2.45 -0.28
CA LEU A 26 7.30 -3.60 0.11
C LEU A 26 8.14 -4.60 0.88
N VAL A 27 7.68 -4.99 2.07
CA VAL A 27 8.32 -6.01 2.91
C VAL A 27 7.35 -7.15 3.12
N GLU A 28 7.75 -8.37 2.79
CA GLU A 28 6.94 -9.57 3.03
C GLU A 28 6.71 -9.75 4.54
N LEU A 29 5.46 -9.98 4.92
CA LEU A 29 5.04 -10.15 6.31
C LEU A 29 4.71 -11.61 6.59
N ASP A 30 5.01 -12.05 7.81
CA ASP A 30 4.52 -13.34 8.31
C ASP A 30 2.98 -13.27 8.50
N PRO A 31 2.20 -14.14 7.83
CA PRO A 31 0.75 -14.19 8.00
C PRO A 31 0.29 -14.29 9.46
N VAL A 32 1.06 -14.99 10.32
CA VAL A 32 0.73 -15.17 11.75
C VAL A 32 0.77 -13.85 12.52
N ALA A 33 1.56 -12.88 12.05
CA ALA A 33 1.67 -11.58 12.69
C ALA A 33 0.54 -10.61 12.31
N ILE A 34 -0.13 -10.83 11.18
CA ILE A 34 -1.00 -9.83 10.55
C ILE A 34 -2.48 -10.18 10.54
N VAL A 35 -2.82 -11.47 10.66
CA VAL A 35 -4.20 -11.94 10.73
C VAL A 35 -4.36 -12.96 11.86
N ASP A 36 -5.50 -12.94 12.54
CA ASP A 36 -5.95 -14.00 13.43
C ASP A 36 -6.55 -15.11 12.57
N GLY A 37 -6.00 -16.31 12.68
CA GLY A 37 -6.41 -17.44 11.87
C GLY A 37 -5.83 -18.76 12.35
N THR A 38 -6.07 -19.79 11.57
CA THR A 38 -5.56 -21.14 11.83
C THR A 38 -4.52 -21.49 10.80
N ARG A 39 -3.36 -21.96 11.27
CA ARG A 39 -2.34 -22.53 10.38
C ARG A 39 -2.80 -23.91 9.94
N TYR A 40 -2.84 -24.13 8.63
CA TYR A 40 -3.16 -25.42 8.01
C TYR A 40 -2.01 -25.79 7.07
N ASP A 41 -1.19 -26.76 7.48
CA ASP A 41 0.06 -27.14 6.80
C ASP A 41 0.97 -25.91 6.51
N ASP A 42 1.15 -25.58 5.23
CA ASP A 42 1.96 -24.47 4.73
C ASP A 42 1.17 -23.17 4.51
N ASN A 43 -0.16 -23.19 4.74
CA ASN A 43 -1.03 -22.04 4.55
C ASN A 43 -1.58 -21.50 5.88
N TYR A 44 -1.96 -20.23 5.87
CA TYR A 44 -2.64 -19.58 6.99
C TYR A 44 -4.02 -19.12 6.53
N LEU A 45 -5.07 -19.62 7.18
CA LEU A 45 -6.45 -19.32 6.85
C LEU A 45 -7.05 -18.42 7.93
N ALA A 46 -7.52 -17.26 7.51
CA ALA A 46 -8.25 -16.32 8.35
C ALA A 46 -9.65 -16.11 7.75
N ASP A 47 -10.68 -16.28 8.57
CA ASP A 47 -12.04 -15.94 8.17
C ASP A 47 -12.23 -14.42 8.13
N ASP A 48 -13.16 -13.97 7.29
CA ASP A 48 -13.61 -12.58 7.21
C ASP A 48 -12.55 -11.51 6.84
N VAL A 49 -11.53 -11.90 6.07
CA VAL A 49 -10.60 -10.93 5.46
C VAL A 49 -11.18 -10.39 4.15
N TYR A 50 -11.43 -9.08 4.09
CA TYR A 50 -11.92 -8.41 2.89
C TYR A 50 -10.92 -7.40 2.37
N ALA A 51 -10.66 -7.46 1.06
CA ALA A 51 -9.92 -6.42 0.36
C ALA A 51 -10.79 -5.16 0.19
N CYS A 52 -10.19 -4.01 0.48
CA CYS A 52 -10.82 -2.70 0.33
C CYS A 52 -10.64 -2.10 -1.07
N GLY A 53 -9.69 -2.61 -1.86
CA GLY A 53 -9.47 -2.19 -3.24
C GLY A 53 -8.10 -2.57 -3.78
N SER A 54 -7.93 -2.41 -5.09
CA SER A 54 -6.64 -2.64 -5.76
C SER A 54 -5.72 -1.44 -5.60
N MET A 55 -4.46 -1.70 -5.28
CA MET A 55 -3.39 -0.71 -5.28
C MET A 55 -2.72 -0.63 -6.66
N ARG A 56 -1.86 0.36 -6.87
CA ARG A 56 -1.07 0.47 -8.12
C ARG A 56 0.16 -0.44 -8.10
N GLU A 57 0.64 -0.82 -6.91
CA GLU A 57 1.79 -1.68 -6.73
C GLU A 57 1.51 -3.11 -7.22
N MET A 58 2.46 -3.67 -7.96
CA MET A 58 2.42 -5.07 -8.39
C MET A 58 3.08 -5.96 -7.34
N CYS A 59 2.68 -7.24 -7.30
CA CYS A 59 3.35 -8.21 -6.43
C CYS A 59 4.81 -8.39 -6.88
N PRO A 60 5.81 -8.16 -6.01
CA PRO A 60 7.22 -8.26 -6.37
C PRO A 60 7.71 -9.70 -6.52
N ILE A 61 6.87 -10.69 -6.23
CA ILE A 61 7.23 -12.11 -6.23
C ILE A 61 6.76 -12.80 -7.50
N CYS A 62 5.50 -12.61 -7.87
CA CYS A 62 4.94 -13.26 -9.06
C CYS A 62 4.75 -12.32 -10.24
N GLU A 63 4.74 -11.00 -10.04
CA GLU A 63 4.51 -9.99 -11.10
C GLU A 63 3.18 -10.13 -11.87
N GLU A 64 2.30 -11.07 -11.48
CA GLU A 64 1.04 -11.40 -12.16
C GLU A 64 -0.12 -10.44 -11.88
N GLY A 65 0.04 -9.41 -11.02
CA GLY A 65 -1.04 -8.48 -10.77
C GLY A 65 -0.82 -7.46 -9.65
N HIS A 66 -1.79 -6.55 -9.55
CA HIS A 66 -1.86 -5.51 -8.54
C HIS A 66 -2.21 -6.08 -7.16
N LEU A 67 -1.53 -5.58 -6.14
CA LEU A 67 -1.79 -5.94 -4.75
C LEU A 67 -3.11 -5.34 -4.27
N GLN A 68 -3.81 -6.07 -3.41
CA GLN A 68 -5.05 -5.64 -2.78
C GLN A 68 -4.78 -5.02 -1.41
N LEU A 69 -5.37 -3.88 -1.12
CA LEU A 69 -5.34 -3.27 0.21
C LEU A 69 -6.27 -4.02 1.16
N VAL A 70 -5.74 -4.45 2.29
CA VAL A 70 -6.50 -5.04 3.40
C VAL A 70 -6.32 -4.14 4.62
N LEU A 71 -7.42 -3.59 5.11
CA LEU A 71 -7.41 -2.72 6.29
C LEU A 71 -7.66 -3.52 7.57
N ARG A 72 -7.24 -2.93 8.69
CA ARG A 72 -7.43 -3.50 10.02
C ARG A 72 -8.93 -3.57 10.37
N GLN A 73 -9.48 -4.77 10.36
CA GLN A 73 -10.86 -5.06 10.71
C GLN A 73 -11.03 -6.54 11.05
N ARG A 74 -11.89 -6.86 12.02
CA ARG A 74 -12.20 -8.24 12.43
C ARG A 74 -10.91 -9.02 12.73
N SER A 75 -10.64 -10.07 11.96
CA SER A 75 -9.47 -10.94 12.07
C SER A 75 -8.17 -10.31 11.55
N VAL A 76 -8.19 -9.12 10.94
CA VAL A 76 -6.98 -8.43 10.46
C VAL A 76 -6.39 -7.59 11.59
N ARG A 77 -5.16 -7.93 12.00
CA ARG A 77 -4.42 -7.27 13.08
C ARG A 77 -3.64 -6.07 12.60
N VAL A 78 -3.08 -6.16 11.39
CA VAL A 78 -2.19 -5.16 10.77
C VAL A 78 -2.68 -4.88 9.35
N ALA A 79 -2.83 -3.61 8.99
CA ALA A 79 -3.15 -3.21 7.62
C ALA A 79 -2.00 -3.63 6.68
N HIS A 80 -2.32 -4.29 5.56
CA HIS A 80 -1.33 -4.86 4.67
C HIS A 80 -1.82 -4.90 3.23
N LEU A 81 -0.90 -5.22 2.32
CA LEU A 81 -1.18 -5.51 0.93
C LEU A 81 -1.18 -7.03 0.70
N PHE A 82 -2.14 -7.54 -0.07
CA PHE A 82 -2.33 -8.96 -0.30
C PHE A 82 -2.27 -9.29 -1.80
N CYS A 83 -1.50 -10.32 -2.17
CA CYS A 83 -1.49 -10.81 -3.55
C CYS A 83 -2.52 -11.93 -3.75
N LEU A 84 -3.46 -11.74 -4.67
CA LEU A 84 -4.47 -12.76 -5.00
C LEU A 84 -3.89 -13.99 -5.73
N HIS A 85 -2.70 -13.87 -6.34
CA HIS A 85 -2.09 -14.96 -7.12
C HIS A 85 -1.22 -15.88 -6.28
N CYS A 86 -0.31 -15.33 -5.47
CA CYS A 86 0.63 -16.09 -4.65
C CYS A 86 0.33 -16.07 -3.15
N THR A 87 -0.79 -15.44 -2.76
CA THR A 87 -1.31 -15.35 -1.38
C THR A 87 -0.35 -14.77 -0.34
N ARG A 88 0.73 -14.10 -0.77
CA ARG A 88 1.67 -13.41 0.10
C ARG A 88 1.15 -12.05 0.54
N CYS A 89 1.56 -11.64 1.74
CA CYS A 89 1.19 -10.39 2.36
C CYS A 89 2.41 -9.46 2.50
N PHE A 90 2.20 -8.17 2.33
CA PHE A 90 3.26 -7.17 2.35
C PHE A 90 2.88 -5.96 3.20
N GLY A 91 3.83 -5.51 4.01
CA GLY A 91 3.80 -4.19 4.61
C GLY A 91 4.30 -3.18 3.59
N ALA A 92 3.67 -2.02 3.55
CA ALA A 92 4.09 -0.92 2.70
C ALA A 92 4.71 0.18 3.55
N PHE A 93 5.92 0.60 3.17
CA PHE A 93 6.69 1.62 3.87
C PHE A 93 7.11 2.72 2.91
N LEU A 94 7.17 3.95 3.41
CA LEU A 94 7.79 5.07 2.71
C LEU A 94 9.31 4.86 2.61
N PRO A 95 10.02 5.59 1.74
CA PRO A 95 11.47 5.46 1.58
C PRO A 95 12.26 5.70 2.88
N ASP A 96 11.71 6.46 3.83
CA ASP A 96 12.32 6.72 5.14
C ASP A 96 12.03 5.62 6.18
N GLY A 97 11.31 4.56 5.81
CA GLY A 97 10.94 3.45 6.67
C GLY A 97 9.65 3.66 7.46
N THR A 98 8.98 4.80 7.32
CA THR A 98 7.68 5.04 7.96
C THR A 98 6.61 4.12 7.35
N PRO A 99 5.77 3.44 8.15
CA PRO A 99 4.64 2.69 7.62
C PRO A 99 3.72 3.60 6.78
N ALA A 100 3.40 3.16 5.56
CA ALA A 100 2.52 3.90 4.66
C ALA A 100 1.04 3.63 4.92
N LEU A 101 0.74 2.53 5.63
CA LEU A 101 -0.60 2.18 6.09
C LEU A 101 -0.68 2.51 7.58
N ALA A 102 -1.71 3.26 7.97
CA ALA A 102 -1.96 3.55 9.38
C ALA A 102 -2.63 2.33 10.06
N ASP A 103 -2.33 2.15 11.35
CA ASP A 103 -2.99 1.19 12.25
C ASP A 103 -4.34 1.69 12.79
#